data_AF-A0A3S3WFJ4-F1
#
_entry.id   AF-A0A3S3WFJ4-F1
#
_cell.length_a   1.000
_cell.length_b   1.000
_cell.length_c   1.000
_cell.angle_alpha   90.00
_cell.angle_beta   90.00
_cell.angle_gamma   90.00
#
_symmetry.space_group_name_H-M   'P 1'
#
loop_
_entity.id
_entity.type
_entity.pdbx_description
1 polymer ?
#
loop_
_entity_poly.entity_id
_entity_poly.type
_entity_poly.pdbx_seq_one_letter_code
_entity_poly.pdbx_strand_id
1 'polypeptide(L)'
;MNYHINDLPERTAKPRNKGLTMVMDKGLSLRQVEDFIEMGAGYSDLIKLGWATSYVSPNLDAKLKLYKDAGLPVYFGGTLFEAMIVRGQFDDYCRILDKYQMEYCEVSDGSITIEHDEKCEYIRKLSKQITVISEVGSKDVQKVFAPYKWIKLMNAEIEAGSWKVIAEARESGNVGIYRDSGEVRQGLVDEILTQIPEETIIWEAPQKAQQVWFIKLIGANVSLGNIAPADIIPLETLRLGIRSDTFEHFLK
;
A
#
# COMPACT_ATOMS: atom_id res chain seq x y z
N MET A 1 18.63 -0.74 16.92
CA MET A 1 19.86 -0.72 16.11
C MET A 1 20.98 -1.33 16.93
N ASN A 2 21.84 -2.16 16.31
CA ASN A 2 22.82 -2.98 17.04
C ASN A 2 24.18 -2.27 17.26
N TYR A 3 24.47 -1.25 16.45
CA TYR A 3 25.70 -0.46 16.49
C TYR A 3 25.41 0.95 15.94
N HIS A 4 26.33 1.88 16.18
CA HIS A 4 26.17 3.30 15.83
C HIS A 4 26.77 3.62 14.45
N ILE A 5 26.07 4.43 13.67
CA ILE A 5 26.55 5.05 12.42
C ILE A 5 26.12 6.52 12.46
N ASN A 6 27.06 7.45 12.21
CA ASN A 6 26.76 8.87 12.18
C ASN A 6 25.99 9.26 10.91
N ASP A 7 25.25 10.37 10.98
CA ASP A 7 24.70 11.07 9.82
C ASP A 7 23.76 10.24 8.92
N LEU A 8 23.08 9.23 9.49
CA LEU A 8 22.02 8.52 8.78
C LEU A 8 20.75 9.37 8.62
N PRO A 9 19.96 9.17 7.56
CA PRO A 9 18.65 9.80 7.41
C PRO A 9 17.73 9.55 8.61
N GLU A 10 17.06 10.59 9.07
CA GLU A 10 16.05 10.46 10.12
C GLU A 10 14.82 9.69 9.60
N ARG A 11 14.39 8.69 10.38
CA ARG A 11 13.18 7.91 10.11
C ARG A 11 12.06 8.29 11.07
N THR A 12 10.85 8.34 10.55
CA THR A 12 9.65 8.49 11.37
C THR A 12 9.47 7.31 12.33
N ALA A 13 9.00 7.59 13.55
CA ALA A 13 8.70 6.58 14.56
C ALA A 13 7.25 6.09 14.47
N LYS A 14 6.99 4.88 14.96
CA LYS A 14 5.62 4.35 15.07
C LYS A 14 4.81 5.07 16.17
N PRO A 15 3.49 5.26 16.02
CA PRO A 15 2.71 5.00 14.80
C PRO A 15 3.05 6.04 13.70
N ARG A 16 3.39 5.55 12.50
CA ARG A 16 3.83 6.40 11.39
C ARG A 16 2.61 6.93 10.63
N ASN A 17 2.65 8.20 10.22
CA ASN A 17 1.72 8.77 9.24
C ASN A 17 2.40 9.13 7.91
N LYS A 18 3.74 9.10 7.88
CA LYS A 18 4.61 9.30 6.72
C LYS A 18 5.77 8.31 6.81
N GLY A 19 6.30 7.88 5.67
CA GLY A 19 7.37 6.88 5.61
C GLY A 19 6.88 5.47 5.90
N LEU A 20 5.62 5.21 5.53
CA LEU A 20 4.93 3.93 5.71
C LEU A 20 5.58 2.83 4.88
N THR A 21 5.55 1.62 5.42
CA THR A 21 5.82 0.38 4.70
C THR A 21 4.58 -0.50 4.77
N MET A 22 3.89 -0.64 3.64
CA MET A 22 2.76 -1.54 3.47
C MET A 22 3.23 -2.84 2.82
N VAL A 23 3.15 -3.93 3.60
CA VAL A 23 3.63 -5.25 3.24
C VAL A 23 2.53 -6.06 2.56
N MET A 24 2.87 -6.78 1.50
CA MET A 24 1.94 -7.71 0.85
C MET A 24 2.16 -9.14 1.38
N ASP A 25 1.18 -9.67 2.12
CA ASP A 25 1.08 -11.10 2.42
C ASP A 25 0.22 -11.79 1.34
N LYS A 26 0.84 -12.67 0.55
CA LYS A 26 0.19 -13.43 -0.54
C LYS A 26 -0.20 -14.85 -0.15
N GLY A 27 -0.06 -15.22 1.13
CA GLY A 27 -0.32 -16.58 1.60
C GLY A 27 0.77 -17.15 2.51
N LEU A 28 1.45 -16.33 3.32
CA LEU A 28 2.37 -16.81 4.36
C LEU A 28 1.65 -17.79 5.29
N SER A 29 2.30 -18.89 5.63
CA SER A 29 1.85 -19.77 6.72
C SER A 29 2.00 -19.08 8.07
N LEU A 30 1.36 -19.62 9.12
CA LEU A 30 1.45 -19.04 10.48
C LEU A 30 2.91 -18.91 10.96
N ARG A 31 3.75 -19.91 10.72
CA ARG A 31 5.18 -19.87 11.09
C ARG A 31 5.94 -18.80 10.31
N GLN A 32 5.67 -18.66 9.02
CA GLN A 32 6.29 -17.60 8.23
C GLN A 32 5.83 -16.20 8.67
N VAL A 33 4.60 -16.07 9.21
CA VAL A 33 4.14 -14.83 9.82
C VAL A 33 4.90 -14.55 11.13
N GLU A 34 5.12 -15.56 11.97
CA GLU A 34 5.94 -15.43 13.19
C GLU A 34 7.38 -15.01 12.84
N ASP A 35 8.02 -15.71 11.89
CA ASP A 35 9.37 -15.39 11.41
C ASP A 35 9.45 -13.97 10.84
N PHE A 36 8.42 -13.56 10.09
CA PHE A 36 8.31 -12.20 9.56
C PHE A 36 8.15 -11.17 10.66
N ILE A 37 7.30 -11.42 11.67
CA ILE A 37 7.06 -10.50 12.78
C ILE A 37 8.35 -10.27 13.56
N GLU A 38 9.09 -11.34 13.86
CA GLU A 38 10.37 -11.28 14.57
C GLU A 38 11.34 -10.32 13.89
N MET A 39 11.44 -10.40 12.56
CA MET A 39 12.41 -9.62 11.79
C MET A 39 11.91 -8.24 11.34
N GLY A 40 10.65 -8.13 10.96
CA GLY A 40 10.13 -7.03 10.14
C GLY A 40 9.11 -6.12 10.84
N ALA A 41 8.60 -6.49 12.01
CA ALA A 41 7.49 -5.75 12.64
C ALA A 41 7.84 -4.29 12.95
N GLY A 42 9.10 -3.98 13.34
CA GLY A 42 9.53 -2.59 13.61
C GLY A 42 9.49 -1.66 12.40
N TYR A 43 9.59 -2.23 11.20
CA TYR A 43 9.74 -1.50 9.93
C TYR A 43 8.52 -1.63 9.00
N SER A 44 7.48 -2.33 9.46
CA SER A 44 6.22 -2.56 8.72
C SER A 44 5.08 -1.79 9.40
N ASP A 45 4.20 -1.15 8.65
CA ASP A 45 3.13 -0.31 9.20
C ASP A 45 1.73 -0.84 8.85
N LEU A 46 1.57 -1.50 7.71
CA LEU A 46 0.31 -2.10 7.26
C LEU A 46 0.60 -3.46 6.63
N ILE A 47 -0.30 -4.43 6.83
CA ILE A 47 -0.28 -5.71 6.12
C ILE A 47 -1.49 -5.80 5.20
N LYS A 48 -1.27 -5.86 3.89
CA LYS A 48 -2.29 -6.21 2.91
C LYS A 48 -2.30 -7.73 2.75
N LEU A 49 -3.40 -8.39 3.08
CA LEU A 49 -3.65 -9.75 2.58
C LEU A 49 -4.04 -9.63 1.11
N GLY A 50 -3.13 -10.04 0.21
CA GLY A 50 -3.21 -9.75 -1.22
C GLY A 50 -4.54 -10.19 -1.85
N TRP A 51 -5.08 -9.36 -2.75
CA TRP A 51 -6.36 -9.57 -3.44
C TRP A 51 -7.44 -10.18 -2.53
N ALA A 52 -7.94 -11.37 -2.85
CA ALA A 52 -8.88 -12.14 -2.06
C ALA A 52 -8.25 -13.39 -1.40
N THR A 53 -6.94 -13.36 -1.09
CA THR A 53 -6.25 -14.49 -0.44
C THR A 53 -6.88 -14.89 0.89
N SER A 54 -7.50 -13.95 1.61
CA SER A 54 -8.20 -14.23 2.87
C SER A 54 -9.35 -15.23 2.70
N TYR A 55 -9.99 -15.29 1.52
CA TYR A 55 -11.07 -16.24 1.24
C TYR A 55 -10.59 -17.69 1.22
N VAL A 56 -9.36 -17.94 0.76
CA VAL A 56 -8.79 -19.29 0.61
C VAL A 56 -7.72 -19.62 1.65
N SER A 57 -7.35 -18.66 2.51
CA SER A 57 -6.32 -18.85 3.54
C SER A 57 -6.85 -19.74 4.67
N PRO A 58 -6.25 -20.92 4.91
CA PRO A 58 -6.59 -21.69 6.10
C PRO A 58 -6.16 -20.93 7.36
N ASN A 59 -6.90 -21.13 8.46
CA ASN A 59 -6.58 -20.54 9.77
C ASN A 59 -6.48 -18.99 9.76
N LEU A 60 -7.34 -18.32 8.98
CA LEU A 60 -7.35 -16.86 8.87
C LEU A 60 -7.41 -16.16 10.23
N ASP A 61 -8.28 -16.61 11.15
CA ASP A 61 -8.38 -16.03 12.50
C ASP A 61 -7.06 -16.08 13.27
N ALA A 62 -6.34 -17.20 13.21
CA ALA A 62 -5.04 -17.35 13.86
C ALA A 62 -3.99 -16.43 13.23
N LYS A 63 -3.98 -16.30 11.89
CA LYS A 63 -3.09 -15.39 11.18
C LYS A 63 -3.33 -13.93 11.57
N LEU A 64 -4.60 -13.49 11.55
CA LEU A 64 -4.98 -12.13 11.93
C LEU A 64 -4.61 -11.84 13.38
N LYS A 65 -4.77 -12.82 14.27
CA LYS A 65 -4.35 -12.70 15.67
C LYS A 65 -2.84 -12.46 15.80
N LEU A 66 -1.99 -13.21 15.08
CA LEU A 66 -0.54 -13.02 15.13
C LEU A 66 -0.13 -11.58 14.76
N TYR A 67 -0.69 -11.05 13.67
CA TYR A 67 -0.43 -9.68 13.26
C TYR A 67 -0.95 -8.65 14.28
N LYS A 68 -2.16 -8.85 14.80
CA LYS A 68 -2.77 -7.99 15.82
C LYS A 68 -1.94 -7.95 17.11
N ASP A 69 -1.52 -9.11 17.61
CA ASP A 69 -0.67 -9.23 18.80
C ASP A 69 0.69 -8.52 18.62
N ALA A 70 1.20 -8.47 17.37
CA ALA A 70 2.41 -7.75 17.01
C ALA A 70 2.20 -6.23 16.75
N GLY A 71 0.97 -5.72 16.92
CA GLY A 71 0.65 -4.32 16.65
C GLY A 71 0.75 -3.94 15.16
N LEU A 72 0.49 -4.90 14.26
CA LEU A 72 0.48 -4.71 12.82
C LEU A 72 -0.96 -4.73 12.31
N PRO A 73 -1.54 -3.57 11.94
CA PRO A 73 -2.87 -3.54 11.35
C PRO A 73 -2.89 -4.28 10.01
N VAL A 74 -3.94 -5.07 9.82
CA VAL A 74 -4.17 -5.88 8.62
C VAL A 74 -5.41 -5.36 7.90
N TYR A 75 -5.39 -5.43 6.57
CA TYR A 75 -6.57 -5.25 5.76
C TYR A 75 -6.62 -6.23 4.58
N PHE A 76 -7.81 -6.49 4.07
CA PHE A 76 -8.00 -7.33 2.88
C PHE A 76 -7.80 -6.51 1.61
N GLY A 77 -7.11 -7.08 0.60
CA GLY A 77 -6.93 -6.41 -0.68
C GLY A 77 -8.26 -6.06 -1.36
N GLY A 78 -8.28 -4.96 -2.09
CA GLY A 78 -9.48 -4.36 -2.67
C GLY A 78 -10.15 -5.26 -3.70
N THR A 79 -9.43 -6.22 -4.28
CA THR A 79 -10.05 -7.25 -5.14
C THR A 79 -11.08 -8.11 -4.39
N LEU A 80 -10.97 -8.30 -3.07
CA LEU A 80 -12.04 -8.90 -2.28
C LEU A 80 -13.29 -8.00 -2.26
N PHE A 81 -13.11 -6.70 -2.01
CA PHE A 81 -14.19 -5.72 -2.10
C PHE A 81 -14.86 -5.78 -3.48
N GLU A 82 -14.09 -5.70 -4.55
CA GLU A 82 -14.60 -5.76 -5.93
C GLU A 82 -15.37 -7.06 -6.22
N ALA A 83 -14.87 -8.20 -5.72
CA ALA A 83 -15.55 -9.48 -5.87
C ALA A 83 -16.92 -9.50 -5.17
N MET A 84 -17.07 -8.79 -4.05
CA MET A 84 -18.34 -8.66 -3.34
C MET A 84 -19.27 -7.66 -4.04
N ILE A 85 -18.74 -6.51 -4.49
CA ILE A 85 -19.53 -5.46 -5.17
C ILE A 85 -20.17 -5.97 -6.46
N VAL A 86 -19.43 -6.67 -7.32
CA VAL A 86 -19.98 -7.20 -8.58
C VAL A 86 -21.11 -8.22 -8.38
N ARG A 87 -21.27 -8.73 -7.15
CA ARG A 87 -22.33 -9.65 -6.74
C ARG A 87 -23.46 -8.96 -5.96
N GLY A 88 -23.44 -7.63 -5.83
CA GLY A 88 -24.40 -6.88 -5.02
C GLY A 88 -24.28 -7.14 -3.52
N GLN A 89 -23.10 -7.57 -3.06
CA GLN A 89 -22.86 -8.05 -1.69
C GLN A 89 -22.12 -7.03 -0.82
N PHE A 90 -22.41 -5.73 -0.98
CA PHE A 90 -21.76 -4.68 -0.17
C PHE A 90 -22.04 -4.86 1.33
N ASP A 91 -23.28 -5.17 1.72
CA ASP A 91 -23.62 -5.37 3.13
C ASP A 91 -22.95 -6.63 3.73
N ASP A 92 -22.75 -7.68 2.93
CA ASP A 92 -21.96 -8.85 3.34
C ASP A 92 -20.48 -8.48 3.53
N TYR A 93 -19.93 -7.62 2.67
CA TYR A 93 -18.57 -7.12 2.83
C TYR A 93 -18.41 -6.36 4.15
N CYS A 94 -19.35 -5.47 4.50
CA CYS A 94 -19.36 -4.81 5.81
C CYS A 94 -19.40 -5.82 6.97
N ARG A 95 -20.26 -6.84 6.89
CA ARG A 95 -20.32 -7.92 7.90
C ARG A 95 -18.99 -8.69 8.03
N ILE A 96 -18.26 -8.87 6.93
CA ILE A 96 -16.93 -9.52 6.96
C ILE A 96 -15.92 -8.64 7.70
N LEU A 97 -15.91 -7.32 7.44
CA LEU A 97 -15.04 -6.39 8.15
C LEU A 97 -15.34 -6.39 9.66
N ASP A 98 -16.62 -6.38 10.04
CA ASP A 98 -17.06 -6.45 11.44
C ASP A 98 -16.67 -7.78 12.10
N LYS A 99 -16.93 -8.91 11.41
CA LYS A 99 -16.63 -10.25 11.92
C LYS A 99 -15.16 -10.39 12.31
N TYR A 100 -14.26 -9.91 11.46
CA TYR A 100 -12.82 -10.01 11.70
C TYR A 100 -12.24 -8.78 12.42
N GLN A 101 -13.09 -7.83 12.84
CA GLN A 101 -12.69 -6.61 13.55
C GLN A 101 -11.59 -5.83 12.81
N MET A 102 -11.77 -5.66 11.50
CA MET A 102 -10.82 -4.93 10.67
C MET A 102 -10.82 -3.44 11.08
N GLU A 103 -9.62 -2.85 11.16
CA GLU A 103 -9.42 -1.42 11.42
C GLU A 103 -9.25 -0.60 10.13
N TYR A 104 -8.89 -1.31 9.05
CA TYR A 104 -8.64 -0.76 7.72
C TYR A 104 -9.34 -1.60 6.65
N CYS A 105 -9.75 -0.96 5.55
CA CYS A 105 -10.19 -1.67 4.34
C CYS A 105 -9.67 -1.00 3.07
N GLU A 106 -9.47 -1.79 2.01
CA GLU A 106 -9.13 -1.26 0.68
C GLU A 106 -10.37 -1.16 -0.21
N VAL A 107 -10.51 -0.04 -0.92
CA VAL A 107 -11.55 0.19 -1.93
C VAL A 107 -10.90 0.44 -3.29
N SER A 108 -11.12 -0.46 -4.24
CA SER A 108 -10.52 -0.43 -5.57
C SER A 108 -11.56 -0.75 -6.66
N ASP A 109 -11.16 -0.56 -7.91
CA ASP A 109 -11.95 -0.80 -9.14
C ASP A 109 -11.07 -1.33 -10.28
N GLY A 110 -10.06 -2.14 -9.96
CA GLY A 110 -9.10 -2.60 -10.94
C GLY A 110 -9.56 -3.82 -11.76
N SER A 111 -10.40 -4.67 -11.20
CA SER A 111 -10.91 -5.92 -11.79
C SER A 111 -12.37 -5.81 -12.26
N ILE A 112 -13.11 -4.80 -11.80
CA ILE A 112 -14.48 -4.50 -12.22
C ILE A 112 -14.58 -3.07 -12.72
N THR A 113 -15.57 -2.78 -13.57
CA THR A 113 -15.89 -1.39 -13.93
C THR A 113 -16.98 -0.89 -12.99
N ILE A 114 -16.65 0.10 -12.16
CA ILE A 114 -17.63 0.89 -11.39
C ILE A 114 -17.50 2.35 -11.82
N GLU A 115 -18.62 3.08 -11.82
CA GLU A 115 -18.56 4.52 -12.02
C GLU A 115 -17.85 5.15 -10.82
N HIS A 116 -16.97 6.14 -11.08
CA HIS A 116 -16.13 6.69 -10.02
C HIS A 116 -16.93 7.34 -8.89
N ASP A 117 -18.06 7.96 -9.21
CA ASP A 117 -18.95 8.54 -8.21
C ASP A 117 -19.55 7.44 -7.31
N GLU A 118 -19.86 6.26 -7.85
CA GLU A 118 -20.31 5.11 -7.07
C GLU A 118 -19.19 4.59 -6.15
N LYS A 119 -17.94 4.51 -6.65
CA LYS A 119 -16.76 4.20 -5.82
C LYS A 119 -16.63 5.17 -4.65
N CYS A 120 -16.77 6.47 -4.91
CA CYS A 120 -16.73 7.51 -3.88
C CYS A 120 -17.87 7.35 -2.86
N GLU A 121 -19.06 6.92 -3.28
CA GLU A 121 -20.14 6.59 -2.33
C GLU A 121 -19.79 5.40 -1.42
N TYR A 122 -19.13 4.35 -1.95
CA TYR A 122 -18.64 3.25 -1.10
C TYR A 122 -17.59 3.73 -0.10
N ILE A 123 -16.62 4.54 -0.54
CA ILE A 123 -15.61 5.15 0.33
C ILE A 123 -16.29 5.96 1.44
N ARG A 124 -17.27 6.81 1.10
CA ARG A 124 -17.98 7.65 2.07
C ARG A 124 -18.83 6.85 3.06
N LYS A 125 -19.38 5.71 2.65
CA LYS A 125 -20.12 4.82 3.56
C LYS A 125 -19.17 4.10 4.51
N LEU A 126 -18.07 3.55 3.99
CA LEU A 126 -17.08 2.80 4.78
C LEU A 126 -16.28 3.71 5.72
N SER A 127 -15.94 4.94 5.32
CA SER A 127 -15.14 5.87 6.13
C SER A 127 -15.82 6.30 7.44
N LYS A 128 -17.13 6.07 7.57
CA LYS A 128 -17.88 6.30 8.81
C LYS A 128 -17.64 5.24 9.89
N GLN A 129 -17.10 4.08 9.52
CA GLN A 129 -16.91 2.93 10.42
C GLN A 129 -15.46 2.44 10.50
N ILE A 130 -14.69 2.56 9.41
CA ILE A 130 -13.37 1.96 9.26
C ILE A 130 -12.43 2.90 8.50
N THR A 131 -11.12 2.77 8.71
CA THR A 131 -10.14 3.58 7.97
C THR A 131 -10.03 3.08 6.53
N VAL A 132 -10.48 3.89 5.57
CA VAL A 132 -10.45 3.51 4.15
C VAL A 132 -9.10 3.86 3.54
N ILE A 133 -8.51 2.89 2.86
CA ILE A 133 -7.42 3.10 1.91
C ILE A 133 -8.04 2.87 0.53
N SER A 134 -7.92 3.83 -0.37
CA SER A 134 -8.46 3.66 -1.72
C SER A 134 -7.34 3.48 -2.73
N GLU A 135 -7.61 2.88 -3.88
CA GLU A 135 -6.60 2.60 -4.91
C GLU A 135 -7.00 3.28 -6.21
N VAL A 136 -6.17 4.18 -6.73
CA VAL A 136 -6.37 4.79 -8.06
C VAL A 136 -5.43 4.13 -9.04
N GLY A 137 -5.98 3.73 -10.19
CA GLY A 137 -5.22 3.32 -11.36
C GLY A 137 -6.03 2.42 -12.28
N SER A 138 -5.38 1.92 -13.31
CA SER A 138 -5.97 0.93 -14.21
C SER A 138 -5.09 -0.31 -14.22
N LYS A 139 -5.70 -1.46 -14.02
CA LYS A 139 -5.07 -2.77 -14.18
C LYS A 139 -4.98 -3.19 -15.66
N ASP A 140 -5.63 -2.46 -16.55
CA ASP A 140 -5.53 -2.65 -18.00
C ASP A 140 -4.37 -1.81 -18.56
N VAL A 141 -3.35 -2.50 -19.09
CA VAL A 141 -2.14 -1.93 -19.70
C VAL A 141 -2.48 -1.05 -20.92
N GLN A 142 -3.62 -1.29 -21.57
CA GLN A 142 -4.10 -0.49 -22.70
C GLN A 142 -4.75 0.83 -22.25
N LYS A 143 -5.25 0.91 -21.01
CA LYS A 143 -5.91 2.10 -20.46
C LYS A 143 -4.92 2.97 -19.70
N VAL A 144 -4.19 3.78 -20.46
CA VAL A 144 -3.28 4.79 -19.91
C VAL A 144 -4.06 6.06 -19.56
N PHE A 145 -4.26 6.34 -18.28
CA PHE A 145 -4.87 7.61 -17.86
C PHE A 145 -3.85 8.77 -17.96
N ALA A 146 -4.36 9.91 -18.40
CA ALA A 146 -3.63 11.18 -18.37
C ALA A 146 -3.46 11.67 -16.92
N PRO A 147 -2.38 12.42 -16.61
CA PRO A 147 -2.11 12.90 -15.25
C PRO A 147 -3.26 13.68 -14.60
N TYR A 148 -3.91 14.58 -15.32
CA TYR A 148 -5.06 15.35 -14.78
C TYR A 148 -6.21 14.43 -14.33
N LYS A 149 -6.40 13.28 -14.98
CA LYS A 149 -7.43 12.31 -14.61
C LYS A 149 -7.05 11.61 -13.31
N TRP A 150 -5.79 11.18 -13.15
CA TRP A 150 -5.30 10.64 -11.88
C TRP A 150 -5.56 11.60 -10.71
N ILE A 151 -5.11 12.84 -10.86
CA ILE A 151 -5.26 13.88 -9.84
C ILE A 151 -6.74 14.10 -9.48
N LYS A 152 -7.62 14.17 -10.49
CA LYS A 152 -9.07 14.30 -10.27
C LYS A 152 -9.63 13.12 -9.46
N LEU A 153 -9.27 11.89 -9.82
CA LEU A 153 -9.77 10.69 -9.13
C LEU A 153 -9.23 10.63 -7.69
N MET A 154 -7.93 10.88 -7.48
CA MET A 154 -7.30 10.88 -6.16
C MET A 154 -7.93 11.94 -5.24
N ASN A 155 -8.12 13.17 -5.71
CA ASN A 155 -8.79 14.21 -4.93
C ASN A 155 -10.21 13.81 -4.54
N ALA A 156 -10.99 13.29 -5.49
CA ALA A 156 -12.37 12.86 -5.21
C ALA A 156 -12.43 11.73 -4.17
N GLU A 157 -11.48 10.78 -4.19
CA GLU A 157 -11.42 9.71 -3.19
C GLU A 157 -10.98 10.22 -1.80
N ILE A 158 -10.03 11.17 -1.74
CA ILE A 158 -9.64 11.85 -0.50
C ILE A 158 -10.84 12.61 0.08
N GLU A 159 -11.54 13.39 -0.74
CA GLU A 159 -12.74 14.13 -0.36
C GLU A 159 -13.89 13.21 0.09
N ALA A 160 -13.99 12.01 -0.47
CA ALA A 160 -14.95 11.00 -0.05
C ALA A 160 -14.62 10.38 1.32
N GLY A 161 -13.41 10.58 1.84
CA GLY A 161 -12.97 10.14 3.16
C GLY A 161 -11.90 9.05 3.16
N SER A 162 -11.18 8.87 2.05
CA SER A 162 -10.00 8.01 2.02
C SER A 162 -8.88 8.60 2.89
N TRP A 163 -8.28 7.79 3.78
CA TRP A 163 -7.16 8.19 4.62
C TRP A 163 -5.86 8.26 3.82
N LYS A 164 -5.64 7.27 2.94
CA LYS A 164 -4.54 7.24 1.97
C LYS A 164 -5.04 6.74 0.64
N VAL A 165 -4.47 7.27 -0.44
CA VAL A 165 -4.69 6.79 -1.79
C VAL A 165 -3.46 6.03 -2.27
N ILE A 166 -3.65 4.77 -2.65
CA ILE A 166 -2.66 3.94 -3.29
C ILE A 166 -2.55 4.35 -4.75
N ALA A 167 -1.33 4.62 -5.21
CA ALA A 167 -1.03 4.75 -6.61
C ALA A 167 -0.70 3.36 -7.18
N GLU A 168 -1.66 2.76 -7.90
CA GLU A 168 -1.66 1.35 -8.32
C GLU A 168 -0.50 1.01 -9.26
N ALA A 169 0.06 -0.18 -9.03
CA ALA A 169 1.11 -0.78 -9.83
C ALA A 169 0.99 -2.29 -10.01
N ARG A 170 -0.01 -2.92 -9.35
CA ARG A 170 -0.11 -4.36 -9.12
C ARG A 170 1.10 -4.90 -8.34
N GLU A 171 1.05 -6.19 -8.05
CA GLU A 171 2.17 -6.93 -7.47
C GLU A 171 3.42 -6.94 -8.39
N SER A 172 3.23 -6.94 -9.71
CA SER A 172 4.32 -7.02 -10.69
C SER A 172 5.04 -5.69 -10.91
N GLY A 173 4.45 -4.55 -10.56
CA GLY A 173 5.06 -3.25 -10.73
C GLY A 173 5.24 -2.85 -12.20
N ASN A 174 4.31 -3.19 -13.08
CA ASN A 174 4.44 -2.98 -14.53
C ASN A 174 3.18 -2.40 -15.18
N VAL A 175 2.35 -1.71 -14.39
CA VAL A 175 1.14 -1.03 -14.83
C VAL A 175 0.94 0.26 -14.03
N GLY A 176 -0.06 1.06 -14.39
CA GLY A 176 -0.46 2.25 -13.64
C GLY A 176 0.62 3.33 -13.68
N ILE A 177 1.30 3.55 -12.56
CA ILE A 177 2.43 4.49 -12.44
C ILE A 177 3.72 4.00 -13.11
N TYR A 178 3.75 2.75 -13.57
CA TYR A 178 4.87 2.18 -14.32
C TYR A 178 4.50 1.87 -15.78
N ARG A 179 5.53 1.81 -16.62
CA ARG A 179 5.46 1.20 -17.96
C ARG A 179 5.50 -0.33 -17.83
N ASP A 180 5.20 -1.03 -18.93
CA ASP A 180 5.34 -2.49 -19.03
C ASP A 180 6.76 -2.98 -18.70
N SER A 181 7.77 -2.17 -18.97
CA SER A 181 9.17 -2.37 -18.60
C SER A 181 9.46 -2.28 -17.09
N GLY A 182 8.51 -1.80 -16.28
CA GLY A 182 8.70 -1.47 -14.87
C GLY A 182 9.31 -0.08 -14.62
N GLU A 183 9.62 0.67 -15.68
CA GLU A 183 10.11 2.04 -15.59
C GLU A 183 9.02 2.98 -15.07
N VAL A 184 9.39 3.88 -14.17
CA VAL A 184 8.46 4.86 -13.59
C VAL A 184 8.02 5.86 -14.65
N ARG A 185 6.72 6.14 -14.70
CA ARG A 185 6.17 7.25 -15.50
C ARG A 185 6.45 8.56 -14.79
N GLN A 186 7.70 9.02 -14.82
CA GLN A 186 8.16 10.18 -14.07
C GLN A 186 7.25 11.41 -14.22
N GLY A 187 6.92 11.81 -15.45
CA GLY A 187 6.04 12.98 -15.67
C GLY A 187 4.62 12.82 -15.12
N LEU A 188 4.12 11.59 -14.90
CA LEU A 188 2.87 11.37 -14.18
C LEU A 188 3.06 11.58 -12.67
N VAL A 189 4.12 10.99 -12.11
CA VAL A 189 4.42 11.10 -10.67
C VAL A 189 4.68 12.55 -10.28
N ASP A 190 5.48 13.26 -11.07
CA ASP A 190 5.80 14.68 -10.84
C ASP A 190 4.50 15.50 -10.80
N GLU A 191 3.60 15.31 -11.77
CA GLU A 191 2.34 16.05 -11.82
C GLU A 191 1.45 15.74 -10.61
N ILE A 192 1.37 14.47 -10.18
CA ILE A 192 0.61 14.07 -8.98
C ILE A 192 1.18 14.79 -7.75
N LEU A 193 2.50 14.81 -7.58
CA LEU A 193 3.16 15.46 -6.44
C LEU A 193 2.98 16.99 -6.42
N THR A 194 2.64 17.64 -7.55
CA THR A 194 2.31 19.07 -7.54
C THR A 194 0.92 19.40 -6.99
N GLN A 195 -0.01 18.43 -6.99
CA GLN A 195 -1.42 18.66 -6.67
C GLN A 195 -1.93 17.85 -5.48
N ILE A 196 -1.35 16.67 -5.23
CA ILE A 196 -1.75 15.78 -4.13
C ILE A 196 -0.63 15.77 -3.08
N PRO A 197 -0.92 16.08 -1.81
CA PRO A 197 0.08 16.02 -0.74
C PRO A 197 0.70 14.63 -0.64
N GLU A 198 2.03 14.53 -0.68
CA GLU A 198 2.75 13.25 -0.70
C GLU A 198 2.40 12.33 0.47
N GLU A 199 2.06 12.90 1.63
CA GLU A 199 1.73 12.18 2.83
C GLU A 199 0.40 11.43 2.71
N THR A 200 -0.50 11.83 1.80
CA THR A 200 -1.76 11.11 1.56
C THR A 200 -1.60 9.94 0.60
N ILE A 201 -0.41 9.77 -0.01
CA ILE A 201 -0.17 8.77 -1.06
C ILE A 201 0.61 7.59 -0.49
N ILE A 202 0.24 6.37 -0.90
CA ILE A 202 1.08 5.17 -0.80
C ILE A 202 1.46 4.76 -2.22
N TRP A 203 2.75 4.77 -2.53
CA TRP A 203 3.24 4.37 -3.86
C TRP A 203 3.52 2.87 -3.87
N GLU A 204 2.81 2.09 -4.68
CA GLU A 204 3.15 0.68 -4.83
C GLU A 204 4.52 0.54 -5.51
N ALA A 205 5.49 -0.07 -4.83
CA ALA A 205 6.86 -0.23 -5.30
C ALA A 205 7.38 -1.64 -4.99
N PRO A 206 6.79 -2.68 -5.59
CA PRO A 206 7.16 -4.07 -5.29
C PRO A 206 8.61 -4.38 -5.68
N GLN A 207 9.20 -3.68 -6.66
CA GLN A 207 10.57 -3.94 -7.12
C GLN A 207 11.59 -3.00 -6.47
N LYS A 208 12.79 -3.51 -6.17
CA LYS A 208 13.91 -2.72 -5.61
C LYS A 208 14.18 -1.42 -6.39
N ALA A 209 14.20 -1.49 -7.73
CA ALA A 209 14.49 -0.32 -8.56
C ALA A 209 13.45 0.82 -8.35
N GLN A 210 12.19 0.45 -8.12
CA GLN A 210 11.09 1.37 -7.86
C GLN A 210 11.21 1.98 -6.47
N GLN A 211 11.53 1.16 -5.46
CA GLN A 211 11.80 1.61 -4.09
C GLN A 211 12.93 2.65 -4.07
N VAL A 212 14.05 2.34 -4.75
CA VAL A 212 15.20 3.26 -4.88
C VAL A 212 14.78 4.57 -5.54
N TRP A 213 14.01 4.49 -6.63
CA TRP A 213 13.58 5.68 -7.37
C TRP A 213 12.74 6.62 -6.50
N PHE A 214 11.74 6.09 -5.79
CA PHE A 214 10.90 6.88 -4.89
C PHE A 214 11.68 7.44 -3.69
N ILE A 215 12.61 6.66 -3.12
CA ILE A 215 13.47 7.15 -2.04
C ILE A 215 14.35 8.31 -2.52
N LYS A 216 14.88 8.26 -3.75
CA LYS A 216 15.69 9.34 -4.32
C LYS A 216 14.88 10.59 -4.66
N LEU A 217 13.63 10.41 -5.09
CA LEU A 217 12.75 11.52 -5.46
C LEU A 217 12.19 12.25 -4.22
N ILE A 218 11.62 11.48 -3.28
CA ILE A 218 10.80 12.01 -2.17
C ILE A 218 11.58 11.97 -0.83
N GLY A 219 12.54 11.05 -0.70
CA GLY A 219 13.37 10.90 0.48
C GLY A 219 13.07 9.64 1.30
N ALA A 220 13.84 9.45 2.38
CA ALA A 220 13.81 8.27 3.25
C ALA A 220 12.42 7.95 3.84
N ASN A 221 11.54 8.96 3.95
CA ASN A 221 10.21 8.86 4.53
C ASN A 221 9.08 8.88 3.48
N VAL A 222 9.34 8.43 2.24
CA VAL A 222 8.26 8.11 1.29
C VAL A 222 7.42 6.92 1.75
N SER A 223 6.10 6.96 1.61
CA SER A 223 5.23 5.82 1.91
C SER A 223 5.19 4.86 0.72
N LEU A 224 5.56 3.59 0.95
CA LEU A 224 5.64 2.56 -0.08
C LEU A 224 4.75 1.36 0.23
N GLY A 225 4.12 0.83 -0.81
CA GLY A 225 3.23 -0.33 -0.75
C GLY A 225 3.70 -1.50 -1.61
N ASN A 226 3.04 -2.64 -1.42
CA ASN A 226 3.36 -3.92 -2.05
C ASN A 226 4.79 -4.41 -1.77
N ILE A 227 5.33 -4.06 -0.60
CA ILE A 227 6.66 -4.52 -0.20
C ILE A 227 6.58 -6.00 0.18
N ALA A 228 7.44 -6.83 -0.41
CA ALA A 228 7.49 -8.24 -0.06
C ALA A 228 8.00 -8.41 1.39
N PRO A 229 7.53 -9.43 2.14
CA PRO A 229 8.02 -9.71 3.50
C PRO A 229 9.54 -9.84 3.59
N ALA A 230 10.17 -10.44 2.57
CA ALA A 230 11.62 -10.61 2.49
C ALA A 230 12.38 -9.31 2.21
N ASP A 231 11.70 -8.26 1.72
CA ASP A 231 12.31 -6.99 1.32
C ASP A 231 12.24 -5.91 2.42
N ILE A 232 11.68 -6.20 3.60
CA ILE A 232 11.55 -5.20 4.68
C ILE A 232 12.90 -4.67 5.17
N ILE A 233 13.81 -5.56 5.54
CA ILE A 233 15.15 -5.17 5.97
C ILE A 233 15.91 -4.52 4.80
N PRO A 234 15.95 -5.12 3.58
CA PRO A 234 16.53 -4.46 2.42
C PRO A 234 15.97 -3.06 2.14
N LEU A 235 14.67 -2.82 2.29
CA LEU A 235 14.05 -1.51 2.12
C LEU A 235 14.50 -0.54 3.20
N GLU A 236 14.51 -0.93 4.47
CA GLU A 236 14.95 -0.03 5.54
C GLU A 236 16.43 0.36 5.34
N THR A 237 17.28 -0.55 4.85
CA THR A 237 18.67 -0.20 4.51
C THR A 237 18.77 0.78 3.35
N LEU A 238 17.83 0.76 2.39
CA LEU A 238 17.74 1.78 1.33
C LEU A 238 17.37 3.13 1.92
N ARG A 239 16.35 3.16 2.80
CA ARG A 239 15.88 4.40 3.46
C ARG A 239 16.95 5.04 4.34
N LEU A 240 17.80 4.22 4.96
CA LEU A 240 18.93 4.68 5.78
C LEU A 240 20.19 5.02 4.96
N GLY A 241 20.20 4.85 3.64
CA GLY A 241 21.40 5.12 2.83
C GLY A 241 22.55 4.14 3.07
N ILE A 242 22.30 2.97 3.65
CA ILE A 242 23.32 1.97 3.98
C ILE A 242 23.29 0.76 3.04
N ARG A 243 22.69 0.94 1.86
CA ARG A 243 22.74 0.01 0.74
C ARG A 243 23.21 0.77 -0.49
N SER A 244 24.05 0.13 -1.31
CA SER A 244 24.77 0.77 -2.42
C SER A 244 23.89 1.66 -3.32
N ASP A 245 22.65 1.26 -3.57
CA ASP A 245 21.74 1.97 -4.48
C ASP A 245 21.38 3.39 -4.01
N THR A 246 21.41 3.65 -2.70
CA THR A 246 21.10 4.95 -2.05
C THR A 246 22.26 5.51 -1.23
N PHE A 247 23.44 4.89 -1.31
CA PHE A 247 24.59 5.21 -0.46
C PHE A 247 25.04 6.66 -0.61
N GLU A 248 25.38 7.08 -1.84
CA GLU A 248 25.82 8.45 -2.11
C GLU A 248 24.69 9.48 -2.00
N HIS A 249 23.43 9.05 -2.08
CA HIS A 249 22.28 9.98 -2.11
C HIS A 249 22.09 10.72 -0.78
N PHE A 250 22.46 10.08 0.34
CA PHE A 250 22.30 10.66 1.68
C PHE A 250 23.62 11.14 2.30
N LEU A 251 24.74 10.95 1.60
CA LEU A 251 26.02 11.51 1.99
C LEU A 251 26.08 12.98 1.56
N LYS A 252 26.46 13.84 2.51
CA LYS A 252 26.73 15.27 2.27
C LYS A 252 28.14 15.47 1.76
#